data_AF-B6WAG9-F1
#
_entry.id   AF-B6WAG9-F1
#
_cell.length_a   1.000
_cell.length_b   1.000
_cell.length_c   1.000
_cell.angle_alpha   90.00
_cell.angle_beta   90.00
_cell.angle_gamma   90.00
#
_symmetry.space_group_name_H-M   'P 1'
#
loop_
_entity.id
_entity.type
_entity.pdbx_description
1 polymer ?
#
loop_
_entity_poly.entity_id
_entity_poly.type
_entity_poly.pdbx_seq_one_letter_code
_entity_poly.pdbx_strand_id
1 'polypeptide(L)'
;MLENLEHMRENFKELEKKLADPEVLSDTDKFKKVSREYNQLKPIVEKYNEIRAAEDMIEENTELLKEAEDKEMIDLLKAEIDENKKI
;
A
#
# COMPACT_ATOMS: atom_id res chain seq x y z
N MET A 1 12.86 3.68 9.82
CA MET A 1 12.68 3.44 8.37
C MET A 1 11.20 3.26 8.01
N LEU A 2 10.45 2.39 8.71
CA LEU A 2 8.99 2.30 8.57
C LEU A 2 8.24 3.59 8.98
N GLU A 3 8.68 4.25 10.06
CA GLU A 3 8.11 5.54 10.49
C GLU A 3 8.18 6.63 9.39
N ASN A 4 9.21 6.59 8.54
CA ASN A 4 9.32 7.53 7.42
C ASN A 4 8.31 7.22 6.31
N LEU A 5 7.98 5.95 6.09
CA LEU A 5 6.99 5.53 5.11
C LEU A 5 5.57 5.84 5.59
N GLU A 6 5.31 5.66 6.87
CA GLU A 6 4.04 6.05 7.48
C GLU A 6 3.83 7.57 7.37
N HIS A 7 4.86 8.36 7.67
CA HIS A 7 4.79 9.81 7.48
C HIS A 7 4.61 10.22 6.01
N MET A 8 5.26 9.52 5.06
CA MET A 8 5.02 9.74 3.63
C MET A 8 3.58 9.40 3.23
N ARG A 9 2.99 8.35 3.81
CA ARG A 9 1.60 7.95 3.58
C ARG A 9 0.62 8.98 4.14
N GLU A 10 0.88 9.53 5.33
CA GLU A 10 0.12 10.63 5.90
C GLU A 10 0.16 11.87 5.00
N ASN A 11 1.37 12.29 4.59
CA ASN A 11 1.56 13.41 3.67
C ASN A 11 0.85 13.17 2.32
N PHE A 12 0.90 11.96 1.80
CA PHE A 12 0.19 11.58 0.57
C PHE A 12 -1.33 11.74 0.72
N LYS A 13 -1.93 11.30 1.84
CA LYS A 13 -3.36 11.49 2.14
C LYS A 13 -3.71 12.96 2.30
N GLU A 14 -2.83 13.78 2.88
CA GLU A 14 -3.06 15.22 2.96
C GLU A 14 -3.03 15.89 1.58
N LEU A 15 -2.10 15.50 0.71
CA LEU A 15 -2.03 15.99 -0.66
C LEU A 15 -3.27 15.56 -1.46
N GLU A 16 -3.76 14.34 -1.28
CA GLU A 16 -5.00 13.86 -1.89
C GLU A 16 -6.21 14.72 -1.47
N LYS A 17 -6.33 15.02 -0.18
CA LYS A 17 -7.37 15.94 0.33
C LYS A 17 -7.25 17.34 -0.28
N LYS A 18 -6.02 17.87 -0.39
CA LYS A 18 -5.76 19.17 -1.03
C LYS A 18 -6.11 19.15 -2.52
N LEU A 19 -5.89 18.04 -3.23
CA LEU A 19 -6.30 17.91 -4.64
C LEU A 19 -7.81 17.87 -4.82
N ALA A 20 -8.57 17.49 -3.78
CA ALA A 20 -10.02 17.52 -3.78
C ALA A 20 -10.61 18.87 -3.29
N ASP A 21 -9.77 19.78 -2.79
CA ASP A 21 -10.20 21.08 -2.27
C ASP A 21 -10.53 22.06 -3.42
N PRO A 22 -11.75 22.62 -3.48
CA PRO A 22 -12.12 23.63 -4.47
C PRO A 22 -11.19 24.86 -4.51
N GLU A 23 -10.64 25.28 -3.37
CA GLU A 23 -9.70 26.41 -3.32
C GLU A 23 -8.39 26.10 -4.06
N VAL A 24 -7.92 24.86 -3.97
CA VAL A 24 -6.72 24.39 -4.68
C VAL A 24 -7.04 24.14 -6.16
N LEU A 25 -8.20 23.55 -6.46
CA LEU A 25 -8.63 23.29 -7.84
C LEU A 25 -8.83 24.59 -8.65
N SER A 26 -9.29 25.66 -8.00
CA SER A 26 -9.48 26.97 -8.63
C SER A 26 -8.18 27.76 -8.86
N ASP A 27 -7.09 27.38 -8.19
CA ASP A 27 -5.77 28.03 -8.28
C ASP A 27 -4.78 27.13 -9.01
N THR A 28 -4.49 27.48 -10.26
CA THR A 28 -3.66 26.67 -11.16
C THR A 28 -2.24 26.44 -10.62
N ASP A 29 -1.65 27.41 -9.91
CA ASP A 29 -0.29 27.30 -9.40
C ASP A 29 -0.24 26.42 -8.14
N LYS A 30 -1.22 26.56 -7.24
CA LYS A 30 -1.38 25.65 -6.10
C LYS A 30 -1.64 24.22 -6.56
N PHE A 31 -2.56 24.03 -7.52
CA PHE A 31 -2.87 22.71 -8.06
C PHE A 31 -1.62 22.03 -8.65
N LYS A 32 -0.84 22.73 -9.48
CA LYS A 32 0.40 22.19 -10.05
C LYS A 32 1.41 21.78 -8.99
N LYS A 33 1.57 22.58 -7.93
CA LYS A 33 2.48 22.26 -6.82
C LYS A 33 2.04 21.00 -6.09
N VAL A 34 0.79 20.96 -5.63
CA VAL A 34 0.23 19.82 -4.88
C VAL A 34 0.25 18.55 -5.75
N SER A 35 -0.12 18.67 -7.03
CA SER A 35 -0.11 17.54 -7.98
C SER A 35 1.29 16.98 -8.22
N ARG A 36 2.32 17.84 -8.30
CA ARG A 36 3.71 17.38 -8.44
C ARG A 36 4.16 16.61 -7.20
N GLU A 37 3.92 17.15 -6.01
CA GLU A 37 4.28 16.49 -4.74
C GLU A 37 3.53 15.16 -4.58
N TYR A 38 2.24 15.13 -4.91
CA TYR A 38 1.42 13.90 -4.90
C TYR A 38 1.97 12.83 -5.83
N ASN A 39 2.27 13.19 -7.08
CA ASN A 39 2.80 12.26 -8.08
C ASN A 39 4.20 11.74 -7.74
N GLN A 40 5.01 12.50 -6.99
CA GLN A 40 6.31 12.04 -6.50
C GLN A 40 6.17 10.99 -5.38
N LEU A 41 5.22 11.17 -4.48
CA LEU A 41 4.99 10.24 -3.37
C LEU A 41 4.17 9.01 -3.78
N LYS A 42 3.30 9.14 -4.77
CA LYS A 42 2.41 8.08 -5.26
C LYS A 42 3.11 6.72 -5.46
N PRO A 43 4.18 6.59 -6.27
CA PRO A 43 4.79 5.27 -6.50
C PRO A 43 5.40 4.66 -5.23
N ILE A 44 5.89 5.49 -4.31
CA ILE A 44 6.48 5.04 -3.04
C ILE A 44 5.38 4.48 -2.14
N VAL A 45 4.28 5.23 -1.99
CA VAL A 45 3.15 4.83 -1.15
C VAL A 45 2.42 3.63 -1.74
N GLU A 46 2.25 3.56 -3.06
CA GLU A 46 1.67 2.39 -3.74
C GLU A 46 2.51 1.14 -3.50
N LYS A 47 3.84 1.21 -3.69
CA LYS A 47 4.71 0.06 -3.44
C LYS A 47 4.74 -0.35 -1.96
N TYR A 48 4.70 0.63 -1.05
CA TYR A 48 4.58 0.35 0.37
C TYR A 48 3.28 -0.37 0.73
N ASN A 49 2.14 0.09 0.18
CA ASN A 49 0.85 -0.55 0.41
C ASN A 49 0.80 -1.97 -0.18
N GLU A 50 1.43 -2.20 -1.33
CA GLU A 50 1.56 -3.53 -1.94
C GLU A 50 2.34 -4.49 -1.02
N ILE A 51 3.49 -4.05 -0.50
CA ILE A 51 4.30 -4.84 0.44
C ILE A 51 3.50 -5.14 1.71
N ARG A 52 2.80 -4.14 2.27
CA ARG A 52 1.97 -4.32 3.46
C ARG A 52 0.86 -5.34 3.24
N ALA A 53 0.16 -5.27 2.11
CA ALA A 53 -0.88 -6.23 1.77
C ALA A 53 -0.30 -7.65 1.59
N ALA A 54 0.87 -7.78 0.97
CA ALA A 54 1.57 -9.05 0.84
C ALA A 54 1.96 -9.63 2.21
N GLU A 55 2.49 -8.80 3.12
CA GLU A 55 2.81 -9.20 4.50
C GLU A 55 1.57 -9.68 5.25
N ASP A 56 0.48 -8.90 5.21
CA ASP A 56 -0.77 -9.22 5.90
C ASP A 56 -1.36 -10.56 5.35
N MET A 57 -1.35 -10.76 4.03
CA MET A 57 -1.84 -12.01 3.43
C MET A 57 -0.94 -13.21 3.73
N ILE A 58 0.38 -13.03 3.79
CA ILE A 58 1.30 -14.09 4.25
C ILE A 58 0.98 -14.48 5.70
N GLU A 59 0.73 -13.50 6.57
CA GLU A 59 0.38 -13.75 7.97
C GLU A 59 -0.94 -14.53 8.07
N GLU A 60 -1.99 -14.06 7.40
CA GLU A 60 -3.29 -14.73 7.35
C GLU A 60 -3.18 -16.17 6.84
N ASN A 61 -2.52 -16.38 5.69
CA ASN A 61 -2.34 -17.71 5.13
C ASN A 61 -1.46 -18.61 6.00
N THR A 62 -0.49 -18.04 6.72
CA THR A 62 0.35 -18.79 7.67
C THR A 62 -0.47 -19.25 8.87
N GLU A 63 -1.41 -18.44 9.37
CA GLU A 63 -2.34 -18.86 10.42
C GLU A 63 -3.29 -19.96 9.91
N LEU A 64 -3.88 -19.78 8.72
CA LEU A 64 -4.75 -20.81 8.10
C LEU A 64 -4.00 -22.13 7.88
N LEU A 65 -2.72 -22.08 7.52
CA LEU A 65 -1.89 -23.27 7.31
C LEU A 65 -1.73 -24.11 8.59
N LYS A 66 -1.83 -23.51 9.77
CA LYS A 66 -1.77 -24.24 11.06
C LYS A 66 -3.03 -25.06 11.31
N GLU A 67 -4.16 -24.65 10.73
CA GLU A 67 -5.47 -25.29 10.89
C GLU A 67 -5.84 -26.19 9.70
N ALA A 68 -5.11 -26.09 8.59
CA ALA A 68 -5.34 -26.89 7.38
C ALA A 68 -4.94 -28.37 7.58
N GLU A 69 -5.88 -29.28 7.32
CA GLU A 69 -5.67 -30.74 7.45
C GLU A 69 -5.52 -31.46 6.10
N ASP A 70 -6.07 -30.90 5.02
CA ASP A 70 -6.01 -31.50 3.70
C ASP A 70 -4.81 -30.99 2.88
N LYS A 71 -4.24 -31.90 2.10
CA LYS A 71 -3.02 -31.63 1.33
C LYS A 71 -3.21 -30.57 0.25
N GLU A 72 -4.38 -30.50 -0.36
CA GLU A 72 -4.67 -29.57 -1.45
C GLU A 72 -4.68 -28.13 -0.94
N MET A 73 -5.35 -27.89 0.20
CA MET A 73 -5.35 -26.60 0.89
C MET A 73 -3.96 -26.19 1.38
N ILE A 74 -3.19 -27.13 1.95
CA ILE A 74 -1.81 -26.90 2.37
C ILE A 74 -0.93 -26.45 1.19
N ASP A 75 -1.04 -27.13 0.05
CA ASP A 75 -0.23 -26.83 -1.14
C ASP A 75 -0.64 -25.47 -1.75
N LEU A 76 -1.94 -25.14 -1.74
CA LEU A 76 -2.47 -23.84 -2.17
C LEU A 76 -1.95 -22.69 -1.29
N LEU A 77 -2.12 -22.78 0.03
CA LEU A 77 -1.68 -21.73 0.96
C LEU A 77 -0.17 -21.50 0.89
N LYS A 78 0.63 -22.56 0.74
CA LYS A 78 2.08 -22.44 0.53
C LYS A 78 2.44 -21.74 -0.78
N ALA A 79 1.75 -22.06 -1.87
CA ALA A 79 1.97 -21.41 -3.15
C ALA A 79 1.65 -19.90 -3.07
N GLU A 80 0.54 -19.52 -2.44
CA GLU A 80 0.16 -18.13 -2.24
C GLU A 80 1.18 -17.38 -1.35
N ILE A 81 1.62 -17.98 -0.25
CA ILE A 81 2.67 -17.41 0.61
C ILE A 81 3.96 -17.17 -0.18
N ASP A 82 4.39 -18.13 -1.00
CA ASP A 82 5.63 -18.04 -1.77
C ASP A 82 5.54 -17.06 -2.95
N GLU A 83 4.35 -16.83 -3.51
CA GLU A 83 4.11 -15.77 -4.48
C GLU A 83 4.25 -14.39 -3.82
N ASN A 84 3.65 -14.20 -2.65
CA ASN A 84 3.64 -12.91 -1.97
C ASN A 84 4.99 -12.51 -1.36
N LYS A 85 5.84 -13.49 -1.03
CA LYS A 85 7.24 -13.21 -0.63
C LYS A 85 8.10 -12.61 -1.75
N LYS A 86 7.66 -12.65 -3.00
CA LYS A 86 8.41 -12.13 -4.17
C LYS A 86 8.07 -10.67 -4.49
N ILE A 87 7.04 -10.11 -3.84
CA ILE A 87 6.60 -8.72 -3.97
C ILE A 87 7.63 -7.78 -3.34
#